data_AF-A0AAC9IR42-F1
#
_entry.id   AF-A0AAC9IR42-F1
#
_cell.length_a   1.000
_cell.length_b   1.000
_cell.length_c   1.000
_cell.angle_alpha   90.00
_cell.angle_beta   90.00
_cell.angle_gamma   90.00
#
_symmetry.space_group_name_H-M   'P 1'
#
loop_
_entity.id
_entity.type
_entity.pdbx_description
1 polymer ?
#
loop_
_entity_poly.entity_id
_entity_poly.type
_entity_poly.pdbx_seq_one_letter_code
_entity_poly.pdbx_strand_id
1 'polypeptide(L)'
;MNEFLRYRFLIDSGVDVLFKHEINGLRHTYNFSDDYFRFLLVSSHTALMRTVASVSFFTFTTTDHVLSIQEMNEDSIFSSYIFIIGRWDEHTLIGELLIGEHKGAIVLLDENQYCDIDSVEELLEDTDLDIEYILQDDIQTLTALLSEEVGVISVLDYSFVEFFENRLVGLTELRC
;
A
#
# COMPACT_ATOMS: atom_id res chain seq x y z
N MET A 1 20.20 -16.20 6.37
CA MET A 1 19.29 -16.06 5.22
C MET A 1 17.94 -15.65 5.78
N ASN A 2 17.55 -14.40 5.52
CA ASN A 2 16.27 -13.81 5.94
C ASN A 2 15.13 -14.77 5.56
N GLU A 3 14.25 -15.09 6.50
CA GLU A 3 13.13 -16.01 6.31
C GLU A 3 12.24 -15.55 5.14
N PHE A 4 12.09 -14.24 4.96
CA PHE A 4 11.43 -13.65 3.79
C PHE A 4 12.06 -14.08 2.46
N LEU A 5 13.39 -14.03 2.34
CA LEU A 5 14.11 -14.45 1.13
C LEU A 5 13.98 -15.96 0.87
N ARG A 6 13.86 -16.78 1.93
CA ARG A 6 13.63 -18.23 1.79
C ARG A 6 12.26 -18.52 1.20
N TYR A 7 11.21 -17.91 1.75
CA TYR A 7 9.85 -18.12 1.28
C TYR A 7 9.63 -17.52 -0.10
N ARG A 8 10.21 -16.35 -0.37
CA ARG A 8 10.25 -15.76 -1.72
C ARG A 8 10.84 -16.74 -2.74
N PHE A 9 11.99 -17.34 -2.45
CA PHE A 9 12.61 -18.34 -3.33
C PHE A 9 11.70 -19.54 -3.60
N LEU A 10 10.98 -20.03 -2.59
CA LEU A 10 10.03 -21.15 -2.75
C LEU A 10 8.83 -20.75 -3.62
N ILE A 11 8.28 -19.55 -3.44
CA ILE A 11 7.20 -18.99 -4.25
C ILE A 11 7.65 -18.86 -5.72
N ASP A 12 8.82 -18.27 -5.94
CA ASP A 12 9.39 -18.08 -7.28
C ASP A 12 9.71 -19.44 -7.95
N SER A 13 9.94 -20.50 -7.16
CA SER A 13 10.12 -21.88 -7.64
C SER A 13 8.82 -22.60 -8.00
N GLY A 14 7.67 -21.94 -7.88
CA GLY A 14 6.37 -22.48 -8.28
C GLY A 14 5.72 -23.43 -7.26
N VAL A 15 6.18 -23.41 -6.00
CA VAL A 15 5.51 -24.11 -4.91
C VAL A 15 4.10 -23.53 -4.74
N ASP A 16 3.11 -24.39 -4.46
CA ASP A 16 1.74 -23.94 -4.20
C ASP A 16 1.61 -23.38 -2.78
N VAL A 17 0.84 -22.30 -2.64
CA VAL A 17 0.87 -21.40 -1.47
C VAL A 17 -0.56 -21.13 -1.05
N LEU A 18 -0.83 -21.16 0.26
CA LEU A 18 -2.14 -20.78 0.81
C LEU A 18 -2.56 -19.38 0.34
N PHE A 19 -3.87 -19.22 0.11
CA PHE A 19 -4.52 -17.97 -0.33
C PHE A 19 -4.09 -17.42 -1.70
N LYS A 20 -3.33 -18.19 -2.49
CA LYS A 20 -2.87 -17.75 -3.81
C LYS A 20 -4.01 -17.36 -4.74
N HIS A 21 -5.16 -18.04 -4.67
CA HIS A 21 -6.30 -17.71 -5.53
C HIS A 21 -6.94 -16.37 -5.13
N GLU A 22 -7.13 -16.15 -3.84
CA GLU A 22 -7.70 -14.95 -3.23
C GLU A 22 -6.79 -13.73 -3.49
N ILE A 23 -5.49 -13.88 -3.27
CA ILE A 23 -4.50 -12.82 -3.54
C ILE A 23 -4.46 -12.50 -5.04
N ASN A 24 -4.59 -13.50 -5.93
CA ASN A 24 -4.71 -13.26 -7.37
C ASN A 24 -6.00 -12.51 -7.72
N GLY A 25 -7.12 -12.84 -7.07
CA GLY A 25 -8.38 -12.12 -7.24
C GLY A 25 -8.23 -10.65 -6.87
N LEU A 26 -7.65 -10.38 -5.69
CA LEU A 26 -7.37 -9.02 -5.23
C LEU A 26 -6.44 -8.26 -6.19
N ARG A 27 -5.39 -8.92 -6.67
CA ARG A 27 -4.47 -8.33 -7.64
C ARG A 27 -5.13 -8.03 -8.98
N HIS A 28 -6.07 -8.87 -9.40
CA HIS A 28 -6.82 -8.61 -10.63
C HIS A 28 -7.71 -7.37 -10.48
N THR A 29 -8.31 -7.16 -9.31
CA THR A 29 -9.14 -5.99 -9.00
C THR A 29 -8.32 -4.71 -8.92
N TYR A 30 -7.24 -4.71 -8.14
CA TYR A 30 -6.52 -3.48 -7.78
C TYR A 30 -5.19 -3.27 -8.52
N ASN A 31 -4.70 -4.26 -9.27
CA ASN A 31 -3.50 -4.15 -10.12
C ASN A 31 -2.21 -3.71 -9.38
N PHE A 32 -2.09 -4.03 -8.09
CA PHE A 32 -0.89 -3.77 -7.30
C PHE A 32 0.32 -4.59 -7.76
N SER A 33 1.50 -4.22 -7.26
CA SER A 33 2.82 -4.66 -7.66
C SER A 33 3.06 -6.16 -7.43
N ASP A 34 3.97 -6.74 -8.23
CA ASP A 34 4.46 -8.10 -8.01
C ASP A 34 5.12 -8.26 -6.63
N ASP A 35 5.70 -7.20 -6.10
CA ASP A 35 6.41 -7.24 -4.83
C ASP A 35 5.46 -7.34 -3.64
N TYR A 36 4.38 -6.54 -3.62
CA TYR A 36 3.34 -6.70 -2.61
C TYR A 36 2.60 -8.04 -2.76
N PHE A 37 2.37 -8.50 -3.99
CA PHE A 37 1.84 -9.85 -4.26
C PHE A 37 2.68 -10.96 -3.60
N ARG A 38 4.01 -10.94 -3.81
CA ARG A 38 4.92 -11.89 -3.19
C ARG A 38 4.91 -11.75 -1.67
N PHE A 39 4.83 -10.54 -1.15
CA PHE A 39 4.74 -10.29 0.28
C PHE A 39 3.51 -10.94 0.92
N LEU A 40 2.32 -10.80 0.32
CA LEU A 40 1.10 -11.43 0.81
C LEU A 40 1.21 -12.97 0.83
N LEU A 41 1.86 -13.54 -0.18
CA LEU A 41 2.13 -14.99 -0.24
C LEU A 41 3.10 -15.46 0.85
N VAL A 42 4.12 -14.66 1.19
CA VAL A 42 5.06 -14.98 2.28
C VAL A 42 4.41 -14.80 3.65
N SER A 43 3.71 -13.68 3.85
CA SER A 43 3.13 -13.31 5.13
C SER A 43 2.00 -14.25 5.55
N SER A 44 1.27 -14.83 4.60
CA SER A 44 0.25 -15.86 4.88
C SER A 44 0.80 -17.14 5.54
N HIS A 45 2.12 -17.37 5.50
CA HIS A 45 2.76 -18.59 6.01
C HIS A 45 3.55 -18.37 7.31
N THR A 46 3.79 -17.11 7.71
CA THR A 46 4.83 -16.80 8.70
C THR A 46 4.40 -15.70 9.66
N ALA A 47 4.80 -15.84 10.93
CA ALA A 47 4.78 -14.76 11.92
C ALA A 47 5.89 -13.70 11.67
N LEU A 48 6.32 -13.53 10.41
CA LEU A 48 7.37 -12.60 9.97
C LEU A 48 7.01 -11.13 10.23
N MET A 49 5.75 -10.85 10.60
CA MET A 49 5.29 -9.57 11.11
C MET A 49 5.80 -9.32 12.55
N ARG A 50 7.12 -9.25 12.74
CA ARG A 50 7.67 -8.42 13.81
C ARG A 50 7.79 -7.02 13.26
N THR A 51 6.64 -6.39 13.04
CA THR A 51 6.64 -4.96 12.77
C THR A 51 7.12 -4.22 14.02
N VAL A 52 7.79 -3.09 13.80
CA VAL A 52 8.00 -2.10 14.87
C VAL A 52 6.63 -1.79 15.46
N ALA A 53 6.51 -1.61 16.77
CA ALA A 53 5.22 -1.58 17.48
C ALA A 53 4.15 -0.59 16.93
N SER A 54 4.53 0.36 16.05
CA SER A 54 3.63 1.30 15.39
C SER A 54 3.17 0.90 13.98
N VAL A 55 4.01 0.20 13.21
CA VAL A 55 3.70 -0.15 11.81
C VAL A 55 2.94 -1.47 11.76
N SER A 56 1.91 -1.60 10.93
CA SER A 56 1.23 -2.86 10.69
C SER A 56 0.88 -3.01 9.21
N PHE A 57 1.02 -4.23 8.68
CA PHE A 57 0.61 -4.55 7.32
C PHE A 57 -0.64 -5.42 7.37
N PHE A 58 -1.54 -5.19 6.42
CA PHE A 58 -2.70 -6.04 6.27
C PHE A 58 -2.29 -7.36 5.58
N THR A 59 -2.74 -8.50 6.11
CA THR A 59 -2.30 -9.84 5.67
C THR A 59 -3.46 -10.85 5.66
N PHE A 60 -3.24 -12.07 5.15
CA PHE A 60 -4.28 -13.12 5.06
C PHE A 60 -4.29 -14.10 6.25
N THR A 61 -3.49 -13.86 7.30
CA THR A 61 -3.28 -14.85 8.38
C THR A 61 -4.41 -14.94 9.40
N THR A 62 -5.35 -13.99 9.41
CA THR A 62 -6.61 -14.10 10.18
C THR A 62 -7.80 -13.81 9.26
N THR A 63 -8.93 -14.46 9.52
CA THR A 63 -10.17 -14.28 8.75
C THR A 63 -10.67 -12.84 8.76
N ASP A 64 -10.34 -12.06 9.79
CA ASP A 64 -10.74 -10.65 9.91
C ASP A 64 -9.89 -9.73 9.02
N HIS A 65 -8.65 -10.11 8.71
CA HIS A 65 -7.76 -9.23 7.95
C HIS A 65 -7.99 -9.24 6.44
N VAL A 66 -8.53 -10.33 5.88
CA VAL A 66 -8.87 -10.37 4.44
C VAL A 66 -9.98 -9.38 4.11
N LEU A 67 -11.05 -9.41 4.92
CA LEU A 67 -12.12 -8.42 4.84
C LEU A 67 -11.56 -7.02 5.07
N SER A 68 -10.66 -6.82 6.05
CA SER A 68 -10.08 -5.50 6.29
C SER A 68 -9.26 -4.92 5.12
N ILE A 69 -8.56 -5.76 4.32
CA ILE A 69 -7.86 -5.26 3.12
C ILE A 69 -8.86 -4.77 2.08
N GLN A 70 -9.89 -5.57 1.84
CA GLN A 70 -10.91 -5.27 0.83
C GLN A 70 -11.72 -4.06 1.26
N GLU A 71 -12.30 -4.08 2.46
CA GLU A 71 -13.07 -2.99 3.05
C GLU A 71 -12.28 -1.67 3.02
N MET A 72 -11.03 -1.67 3.49
CA MET A 72 -10.19 -0.47 3.48
C MET A 72 -9.96 0.10 2.07
N ASN A 73 -9.80 -0.76 1.06
CA ASN A 73 -9.59 -0.32 -0.31
C ASN A 73 -10.90 -0.02 -1.04
N GLU A 74 -12.02 -0.60 -0.65
CA GLU A 74 -13.35 -0.29 -1.20
C GLU A 74 -13.86 1.05 -0.67
N ASP A 75 -13.62 1.35 0.61
CA ASP A 75 -14.05 2.59 1.26
C ASP A 75 -13.12 3.78 0.97
N SER A 76 -11.93 3.53 0.44
CA SER A 76 -10.96 4.59 0.15
C SER A 76 -11.33 5.38 -1.09
N ILE A 77 -11.40 6.71 -0.94
CA ILE A 77 -11.53 7.66 -2.06
C ILE A 77 -10.36 7.57 -3.05
N PHE A 78 -9.21 7.03 -2.62
CA PHE A 78 -8.00 6.91 -3.43
C PHE A 78 -7.88 5.57 -4.17
N SER A 79 -8.85 4.67 -4.06
CA SER A 79 -8.76 3.27 -4.51
C SER A 79 -8.39 3.05 -5.99
N SER A 80 -8.65 4.04 -6.84
CA SER A 80 -8.27 4.04 -8.26
C SER A 80 -6.80 4.39 -8.51
N TYR A 81 -6.14 5.02 -7.53
CA TYR A 81 -4.81 5.59 -7.63
C TYR A 81 -3.82 4.93 -6.67
N ILE A 82 -4.30 4.52 -5.50
CA ILE A 82 -3.50 4.04 -4.38
C ILE A 82 -4.14 2.79 -3.80
N PHE A 83 -3.32 1.75 -3.64
CA PHE A 83 -3.72 0.56 -2.93
C PHE A 83 -3.15 0.58 -1.52
N ILE A 84 -4.03 0.57 -0.52
CA ILE A 84 -3.69 0.62 0.89
C ILE A 84 -3.23 -0.76 1.36
N ILE A 85 -2.03 -0.80 1.94
CA ILE A 85 -1.34 -2.04 2.33
C ILE A 85 -1.13 -2.17 3.84
N GLY A 86 -1.33 -1.09 4.60
CA GLY A 86 -1.13 -1.10 6.04
C GLY A 86 -1.26 0.25 6.70
N ARG A 87 -0.82 0.31 7.96
CA ARG A 87 -0.80 1.49 8.82
C ARG A 87 0.62 1.75 9.29
N TRP A 88 1.04 3.01 9.25
CA TRP A 88 2.31 3.46 9.79
C TRP A 88 2.18 3.81 11.28
N ASP A 89 1.04 4.40 11.64
CA ASP A 89 0.58 4.68 13.01
C ASP A 89 -0.96 4.79 13.07
N GLU A 90 -1.51 5.42 14.11
CA GLU A 90 -2.96 5.58 14.33
C GLU A 90 -3.64 6.42 13.24
N HIS A 91 -2.94 7.35 12.62
CA HIS A 91 -3.52 8.32 11.68
C HIS A 91 -2.88 8.30 10.30
N THR A 92 -1.86 7.47 10.09
CA THR A 92 -1.12 7.42 8.84
C THR A 92 -1.28 6.05 8.20
N LEU A 93 -1.86 6.02 7.00
CA LEU A 93 -1.93 4.81 6.18
C LEU A 93 -0.69 4.69 5.28
N ILE A 94 -0.37 3.45 4.94
CA ILE A 94 0.66 3.10 3.95
C ILE A 94 -0.06 2.58 2.72
N GLY A 95 0.27 3.13 1.56
CA GLY A 95 -0.21 2.65 0.27
C GLY A 95 0.89 2.45 -0.74
N GLU A 96 0.55 1.87 -1.89
CA GLU A 96 1.37 1.94 -3.11
C GLU A 96 0.61 2.63 -4.24
N LEU A 97 1.33 3.34 -5.11
CA LEU A 97 0.77 3.92 -6.32
C LEU A 97 0.43 2.85 -7.36
N LEU A 98 -0.76 2.93 -7.95
CA LEU A 98 -1.26 1.94 -8.92
C LEU A 98 -0.99 2.30 -10.38
N ILE A 99 -0.75 3.57 -10.66
CA ILE A 99 -0.63 4.12 -12.02
C ILE A 99 0.49 5.16 -12.11
N GLY A 100 0.76 5.60 -13.35
CA GLY A 100 1.77 6.62 -13.63
C GLY A 100 3.21 6.11 -13.58
N GLU A 101 4.14 7.05 -13.72
CA GLU A 101 5.58 6.75 -13.77
C GLU A 101 6.12 6.15 -12.46
N HIS A 102 5.45 6.46 -11.35
CA HIS A 102 5.81 6.00 -10.01
C HIS A 102 5.01 4.77 -9.54
N LYS A 103 4.39 4.01 -10.45
CA LYS A 103 3.65 2.79 -10.07
C LYS A 103 4.51 1.87 -9.20
N GLY A 104 3.96 1.45 -8.06
CA GLY A 104 4.62 0.61 -7.06
C GLY A 104 5.46 1.38 -6.03
N ALA A 105 5.58 2.70 -6.15
CA ALA A 105 6.17 3.53 -5.11
C ALA A 105 5.29 3.53 -3.86
N ILE A 106 5.92 3.49 -2.69
CA ILE A 106 5.23 3.58 -1.41
C ILE A 106 4.87 5.03 -1.09
N VAL A 107 3.64 5.22 -0.64
CA VAL A 107 3.10 6.51 -0.18
C VAL A 107 2.59 6.41 1.26
N LEU A 108 2.58 7.55 1.94
CA LEU A 108 1.91 7.74 3.21
C LEU A 108 0.71 8.68 3.02
N LEU A 109 -0.41 8.35 3.67
CA LEU A 109 -1.65 9.12 3.65
C LEU A 109 -1.97 9.56 5.08
N ASP A 110 -2.06 10.86 5.35
CA ASP A 110 -2.48 11.39 6.65
C ASP A 110 -4.02 11.48 6.73
N GLU A 111 -4.63 10.53 7.43
CA GLU A 111 -6.09 10.43 7.57
C GLU A 111 -6.71 11.68 8.19
N ASN A 112 -5.98 12.44 9.00
CA ASN A 112 -6.53 13.66 9.61
C ASN A 112 -6.80 14.77 8.58
N GLN A 113 -6.14 14.72 7.43
CA GLN A 113 -6.30 15.74 6.38
C GLN A 113 -7.52 15.48 5.50
N TYR A 114 -8.08 14.27 5.49
CA TYR A 114 -9.16 13.89 4.58
C TYR A 114 -10.27 13.06 5.23
N CYS A 115 -10.32 12.95 6.56
CA CYS A 115 -11.29 12.10 7.26
C CYS A 115 -12.76 12.49 7.02
N ASP A 116 -13.02 13.76 6.72
CA ASP A 116 -14.37 14.29 6.44
C ASP A 116 -14.63 14.47 4.94
N ILE A 117 -13.77 13.91 4.07
CA ILE A 117 -13.83 14.05 2.61
C ILE A 117 -14.33 12.76 1.98
N ASP A 118 -15.38 12.87 1.16
CA ASP A 118 -16.07 11.72 0.58
C ASP A 118 -15.62 11.40 -0.86
N SER A 119 -14.81 12.25 -1.49
CA SER A 119 -14.33 12.04 -2.86
C SER A 119 -13.01 12.76 -3.22
N VAL A 120 -12.35 12.30 -4.28
CA VAL A 120 -11.17 12.98 -4.85
C VAL A 120 -11.54 14.35 -5.44
N GLU A 121 -12.76 14.52 -5.95
CA GLU A 121 -13.26 15.81 -6.43
C GLU A 121 -13.30 16.82 -5.28
N GLU A 122 -13.98 16.48 -4.19
CA GLU A 122 -14.06 17.32 -2.98
C GLU A 122 -12.69 17.62 -2.38
N LEU A 123 -11.76 16.66 -2.38
CA LEU A 123 -10.39 16.88 -1.92
C LEU A 123 -9.66 17.96 -2.75
N LEU A 124 -9.94 18.04 -4.05
CA LEU A 124 -9.29 18.97 -4.96
C LEU A 124 -10.01 20.33 -5.04
N GLU A 125 -11.26 20.44 -4.57
CA GLU A 125 -12.07 21.68 -4.61
C GLU A 125 -11.40 22.88 -3.92
N ASP A 126 -10.61 22.63 -2.88
CA ASP A 126 -9.91 23.67 -2.14
C ASP A 126 -8.58 24.12 -2.78
N THR A 127 -8.19 23.51 -3.91
CA THR A 127 -6.96 23.87 -4.65
C THR A 127 -7.24 24.89 -5.76
N ASP A 128 -6.23 25.66 -6.16
CA ASP A 128 -6.32 26.63 -7.28
C ASP A 128 -6.23 25.94 -8.66
N LEU A 129 -6.73 24.71 -8.78
CA LEU A 129 -6.60 23.85 -9.96
C LEU A 129 -7.90 23.78 -10.80
N ASP A 130 -7.75 23.53 -12.10
CA ASP A 130 -8.88 23.26 -13.00
C ASP A 130 -9.31 21.78 -12.87
N ILE A 131 -10.20 21.52 -11.91
CA ILE A 131 -10.62 20.17 -11.51
C ILE A 131 -11.34 19.45 -12.66
N GLU A 132 -12.20 20.16 -13.42
CA GLU A 132 -12.93 19.58 -14.55
C GLU A 132 -11.97 19.04 -15.62
N TYR A 133 -10.83 19.70 -15.81
CA TYR A 133 -9.79 19.23 -16.72
C TYR A 133 -8.98 18.07 -16.13
N ILE A 134 -8.56 18.19 -14.87
CA ILE A 134 -7.69 17.22 -14.19
C ILE A 134 -8.36 15.86 -14.05
N LEU A 135 -9.64 15.82 -13.66
CA LEU A 135 -10.40 14.57 -13.46
C LEU A 135 -10.68 13.80 -14.76
N GLN A 136 -10.37 14.35 -15.93
CA GLN A 136 -10.50 13.63 -17.21
C GLN A 136 -9.32 12.68 -17.49
N ASP A 137 -8.22 12.83 -16.77
CA ASP A 137 -7.01 12.04 -16.97
C ASP A 137 -6.45 11.57 -15.62
N ASP A 138 -6.37 10.25 -15.46
CA ASP A 138 -5.93 9.64 -14.21
C ASP A 138 -4.50 10.04 -13.82
N ILE A 139 -3.63 10.31 -14.80
CA ILE A 139 -2.24 10.72 -14.54
C ILE A 139 -2.21 12.16 -14.03
N GLN A 140 -3.01 13.06 -14.61
CA GLN A 140 -3.16 14.43 -14.11
C GLN A 140 -3.78 14.45 -12.72
N THR A 141 -4.81 13.64 -12.49
CA THR A 141 -5.45 13.51 -11.16
C THR A 141 -4.43 13.06 -10.13
N LEU A 142 -3.67 11.99 -10.41
CA LEU A 142 -2.61 11.54 -9.52
C LEU A 142 -1.54 12.62 -9.30
N THR A 143 -1.14 13.35 -10.34
CA THR A 143 -0.16 14.43 -10.22
C THR A 143 -0.64 15.55 -9.29
N ALA A 144 -1.93 15.90 -9.36
CA ALA A 144 -2.55 16.88 -8.46
C ALA A 144 -2.60 16.34 -7.02
N LEU A 145 -3.02 15.10 -6.82
CA LEU A 145 -3.06 14.44 -5.51
C LEU A 145 -1.69 14.36 -4.82
N LEU A 146 -0.61 14.21 -5.60
CA LEU A 146 0.77 14.18 -5.10
C LEU A 146 1.40 15.56 -4.92
N SER A 147 0.67 16.63 -5.26
CA SER A 147 1.19 17.99 -5.13
C SER A 147 1.22 18.45 -3.67
N GLU A 148 2.14 19.37 -3.37
CA GLU A 148 2.23 19.98 -2.03
C GLU A 148 0.98 20.80 -1.67
N GLU A 149 0.18 21.22 -2.66
CA GLU A 149 -1.06 21.99 -2.44
C GLU A 149 -2.14 21.14 -1.77
N VAL A 150 -2.24 19.87 -2.15
CA VAL A 150 -3.17 18.92 -1.51
C VAL A 150 -2.65 18.49 -0.15
N GLY A 151 -1.35 18.22 -0.03
CA GLY A 151 -0.68 17.97 1.26
C GLY A 151 -1.08 16.68 1.99
N VAL A 152 -1.96 15.85 1.41
CA VAL A 152 -2.42 14.58 2.01
C VAL A 152 -1.43 13.44 1.83
N ILE A 153 -0.70 13.45 0.70
CA ILE A 153 0.07 12.28 0.23
C ILE A 153 1.56 12.60 0.24
N SER A 154 2.33 11.74 0.90
CA SER A 154 3.80 11.82 0.89
C SER A 154 4.40 10.61 0.18
N VAL A 155 5.13 10.83 -0.91
CA VAL A 155 5.82 9.78 -1.66
C VAL A 155 7.16 9.45 -1.00
N LEU A 156 7.42 8.17 -0.76
CA LEU A 156 8.67 7.71 -0.13
C LEU A 156 9.73 7.22 -1.12
N ASP A 157 9.44 7.16 -2.43
CA ASP A 157 10.36 6.72 -3.51
C ASP A 157 11.13 5.42 -3.21
N TYR A 158 10.49 4.48 -2.49
CA TYR A 158 10.97 3.12 -2.29
C TYR A 158 10.04 2.15 -2.99
N SER A 159 10.61 1.08 -3.55
CA SER A 159 9.83 -0.13 -3.83
C SER A 159 9.34 -0.76 -2.52
N PHE A 160 8.27 -1.55 -2.57
CA PHE A 160 7.79 -2.27 -1.39
C PHE A 160 8.89 -3.10 -0.70
N VAL A 161 9.75 -3.76 -1.48
CA VAL A 161 10.87 -4.56 -0.94
C VAL A 161 11.88 -3.68 -0.19
N GLU A 162 12.29 -2.56 -0.78
CA GLU A 162 13.23 -1.64 -0.14
C GLU A 162 12.64 -1.03 1.12
N PHE A 163 11.36 -0.65 1.08
CA PHE A 163 10.63 -0.16 2.26
C PHE A 163 10.61 -1.22 3.37
N PHE A 164 10.26 -2.46 3.02
CA PHE A 164 10.21 -3.58 3.95
C PHE A 164 11.59 -3.88 4.55
N GLU A 165 12.64 -3.97 3.75
CA GLU A 165 14.00 -4.25 4.22
C GLU A 165 14.54 -3.12 5.11
N ASN A 166 14.40 -1.86 4.70
CA ASN A 166 14.92 -0.72 5.44
C ASN A 166 14.21 -0.49 6.77
N ARG A 167 12.90 -0.75 6.84
CA ARG A 167 12.08 -0.41 8.03
C ARG A 167 11.84 -1.59 8.96
N LEU A 168 11.81 -2.82 8.45
CA LEU A 168 11.55 -4.01 9.29
C LEU A 168 12.80 -4.84 9.57
N VAL A 169 13.77 -4.88 8.65
CA VAL A 169 15.00 -5.67 8.84
C VAL A 169 16.13 -4.79 9.41
N GLY A 170 16.16 -3.49 9.07
CA GLY A 170 17.18 -2.55 9.55
C GLY A 170 17.22 -2.32 11.07
N LEU A 171 16.15 -2.64 11.81
CA LEU A 171 16.12 -2.50 13.28
C LEU A 171 16.69 -3.72 14.04
N THR A 172 16.93 -4.84 13.35
CA THR A 172 17.59 -6.00 13.99
C THR A 172 19.10 -5.84 14.16
N GLU A 173 19.75 -4.87 13.51
CA GLU A 173 21.18 -4.59 13.68
C GLU A 173 21.49 -3.49 14.73
N LEU A 174 20.47 -2.88 15.35
CA LEU A 174 20.64 -1.86 16.40
C LEU A 174 20.39 -2.37 17.83
N ARG A 175 20.49 -3.67 18.07
CA ARG A 175 20.51 -4.24 19.42
C ARG A 175 21.85 -4.93 19.68
N CYS A 176 22.73 -4.13 20.32
CA CYS A 176 23.86 -4.48 21.20
C CYS A 176 24.42 -5.91 21.11
#